data_AF-A0A352AXW2-F1
#
_entry.id   AF-A0A352AXW2-F1
#
_cell.length_a   1.000
_cell.length_b   1.000
_cell.length_c   1.000
_cell.angle_alpha   90.00
_cell.angle_beta   90.00
_cell.angle_gamma   90.00
#
_symmetry.space_group_name_H-M   'P 1'
#
loop_
_entity.id
_entity.type
_entity.pdbx_description
1 polymer ?
#
loop_
_entity_poly.entity_id
_entity_poly.type
_entity_poly.pdbx_seq_one_letter_code
_entity_poly.pdbx_strand_id
1 'polypeptide(L)'
;MLLESFLPLLPTSVAETWIFVGAGLSIILLVYAVFIEKEHRQDLVRLVGTGGLLIYALYIQNLVFTIAMGALAVASLVEFIEIMMGIHKHSPEDLQRYKTFVRTKHLEKNKNTN
;
A
#
# COMPACT_ATOMS: atom_id res chain seq x y z
N MET A 1 21.75 -17.46 21.00
CA MET A 1 20.46 -17.96 20.46
C MET A 1 19.53 -16.84 20.00
N LEU A 2 19.28 -15.74 20.76
CA LEU A 2 18.41 -14.64 20.29
C LEU A 2 18.89 -13.95 18.99
N LEU A 3 20.20 -13.78 18.81
CA LEU A 3 20.79 -13.10 17.65
C LEU A 3 20.93 -13.99 16.40
N GLU A 4 21.05 -15.31 16.57
CA GLU A 4 21.11 -16.25 15.43
C GLU A 4 19.76 -16.35 14.70
N SER A 5 18.66 -16.15 15.42
CA SER A 5 17.31 -16.07 14.86
C SER A 5 17.05 -14.80 14.02
N PHE A 6 17.95 -13.81 14.09
CA PHE A 6 17.84 -12.57 13.32
C PHE A 6 18.61 -12.62 12.00
N LEU A 7 19.44 -13.64 11.78
CA LEU A 7 20.14 -13.80 10.50
C LEU A 7 19.21 -14.50 9.52
N PRO A 8 18.66 -13.78 8.52
CA PRO A 8 17.82 -14.40 7.52
C PRO A 8 18.65 -15.38 6.69
N LEU A 9 17.96 -16.35 6.07
CA LEU A 9 18.51 -17.15 4.98
C LEU A 9 19.07 -16.20 3.91
N LEU A 10 20.39 -16.21 3.75
CA LEU A 10 21.04 -15.44 2.70
C LEU A 10 20.83 -16.14 1.35
N PRO A 11 20.57 -15.39 0.27
CA PRO A 11 20.44 -15.97 -1.05
C PRO A 11 21.76 -16.64 -1.45
N THR A 12 21.67 -17.87 -1.94
CA THR A 12 22.83 -18.68 -2.38
C THR A 12 23.00 -18.67 -3.90
N SER A 13 21.95 -18.30 -4.63
CA SER A 13 21.94 -18.23 -6.09
C SER A 13 21.61 -16.83 -6.62
N VAL A 14 21.97 -16.57 -7.88
CA VAL A 14 21.68 -15.30 -8.56
C VAL A 14 20.17 -15.05 -8.65
N ALA A 15 19.38 -16.09 -8.91
CA ALA A 15 17.93 -16.00 -8.97
C ALA A 15 17.35 -15.59 -7.60
N GLU A 16 17.83 -16.19 -6.52
CA GLU A 16 17.43 -15.82 -5.16
C GLU A 16 17.82 -14.37 -4.84
N THR A 17 19.00 -13.94 -5.27
CA THR A 17 19.43 -12.55 -5.05
C THR A 17 18.44 -11.57 -5.68
N TRP A 18 17.98 -11.82 -6.91
CA TRP A 18 16.96 -11.00 -7.56
C TRP A 18 15.61 -11.04 -6.83
N ILE A 19 15.22 -12.19 -6.28
CA ILE A 19 13.99 -12.32 -5.48
C ILE A 19 14.09 -11.50 -4.19
N PHE A 20 15.22 -11.55 -3.47
CA PHE A 20 15.43 -10.79 -2.24
C PHE A 20 15.54 -9.28 -2.50
N VAL A 21 16.26 -8.87 -3.55
CA VAL A 21 16.34 -7.46 -3.96
C VAL A 21 14.96 -6.95 -4.39
N GLY A 22 14.23 -7.73 -5.19
CA GLY A 22 12.85 -7.43 -5.60
C GLY A 22 11.91 -7.30 -4.41
N ALA A 23 12.03 -8.18 -3.40
CA ALA A 23 11.28 -8.09 -2.17
C ALA A 23 11.60 -6.79 -1.40
N GLY A 24 12.87 -6.41 -1.31
CA GLY A 24 13.30 -5.15 -0.70
C GLY A 24 12.68 -3.93 -1.40
N LEU A 25 12.73 -3.89 -2.73
CA LEU A 25 12.08 -2.84 -3.52
C LEU A 25 10.56 -2.83 -3.32
N SER A 26 9.94 -4.01 -3.24
CA SER A 26 8.51 -4.16 -3.03
C SER A 26 8.05 -3.62 -1.67
N ILE A 27 8.85 -3.82 -0.62
CA ILE A 27 8.63 -3.21 0.71
C ILE A 27 8.65 -1.70 0.60
N ILE A 28 9.66 -1.13 -0.08
CA ILE A 28 9.77 0.33 -0.27
C ILE A 28 8.53 0.87 -0.98
N LEU A 29 8.07 0.20 -2.05
CA LEU A 29 6.87 0.60 -2.77
C LEU A 29 5.61 0.53 -1.90
N LEU A 30 5.44 -0.55 -1.12
CA LEU A 30 4.30 -0.71 -0.22
C LEU A 30 4.26 0.35 0.89
N VAL A 31 5.41 0.64 1.49
CA VAL A 31 5.54 1.71 2.49
C VAL A 31 5.27 3.07 1.85
N TYR A 32 5.84 3.32 0.66
CA TYR A 32 5.60 4.55 -0.09
C TYR A 32 4.12 4.75 -0.41
N ALA A 33 3.39 3.68 -0.77
CA ALA A 33 1.95 3.72 -1.04
C ALA A 33 1.11 4.18 0.18
N VAL A 34 1.64 4.13 1.41
CA VAL A 34 0.95 4.68 2.59
C VAL A 34 0.91 6.21 2.58
N PHE A 35 1.92 6.85 1.98
CA PHE A 35 2.08 8.31 1.97
C PHE A 35 1.52 8.98 0.72
N ILE A 36 1.16 8.21 -0.31
CA ILE A 36 0.50 8.74 -1.51
C ILE A 36 -0.97 9.05 -1.15
N GLU A 37 -1.43 10.25 -1.51
CA GLU A 37 -2.86 10.60 -1.41
C GLU A 37 -3.72 9.61 -2.21
N LYS A 38 -4.98 9.43 -1.82
CA LYS A 38 -5.92 8.52 -2.49
C LYS A 38 -6.19 8.97 -3.92
N GLU A 39 -5.33 8.53 -4.81
CA GLU A 39 -5.37 8.73 -6.25
C GLU A 39 -5.12 7.41 -6.96
N HIS A 40 -5.42 7.39 -8.26
CA HIS A 40 -5.20 6.26 -9.17
C HIS A 40 -3.80 5.66 -9.10
N ARG A 41 -2.80 6.46 -8.68
CA ARG A 41 -1.40 6.07 -8.55
C ARG A 41 -1.15 5.21 -7.29
N GLN A 42 -1.92 5.40 -6.22
CA GLN A 42 -1.72 4.68 -4.96
C GLN A 42 -2.00 3.19 -5.14
N ASP A 43 -3.10 2.84 -5.79
CA ASP A 43 -3.53 1.44 -5.95
C ASP A 43 -2.60 0.66 -6.87
N LEU A 44 -2.09 1.31 -7.91
CA LEU A 44 -1.09 0.71 -8.79
C LEU A 44 0.22 0.43 -8.03
N VAL A 45 0.70 1.40 -7.22
CA VAL A 45 1.92 1.20 -6.42
C VAL A 45 1.71 0.10 -5.38
N ARG A 46 0.53 0.04 -4.74
CA ARG A 46 0.18 -1.02 -3.80
C ARG A 46 0.10 -2.38 -4.48
N LEU A 47 -0.47 -2.46 -5.68
CA LEU A 47 -0.54 -3.69 -6.47
C LEU A 47 0.85 -4.21 -6.85
N VAL A 48 1.74 -3.32 -7.32
CA VAL A 48 3.12 -3.70 -7.68
C VAL A 48 3.90 -4.16 -6.43
N GLY A 49 3.81 -3.41 -5.33
CA GLY A 49 4.49 -3.77 -4.08
C GLY A 49 3.97 -5.09 -3.49
N THR A 50 2.66 -5.32 -3.49
CA THR A 50 2.08 -6.59 -3.00
C THR A 50 2.38 -7.76 -3.93
N GLY A 51 2.36 -7.55 -5.25
CA GLY A 51 2.71 -8.57 -6.23
C GLY A 51 4.17 -9.03 -6.09
N GLY A 52 5.10 -8.09 -5.89
CA GLY A 52 6.50 -8.44 -5.66
C GLY A 52 6.73 -9.17 -4.32
N LEU A 53 6.04 -8.76 -3.25
CA LEU A 53 6.07 -9.50 -1.98
C LEU A 53 5.37 -10.87 -2.05
N LEU A 54 4.36 -11.02 -2.91
CA LEU A 54 3.70 -12.30 -3.15
C LEU A 54 4.67 -13.29 -3.82
N ILE A 55 5.47 -12.85 -4.79
CA ILE A 55 6.53 -13.68 -5.40
C ILE A 55 7.51 -14.16 -4.32
N TYR A 56 7.94 -13.26 -3.44
CA TYR A 56 8.81 -13.63 -2.32
C TYR A 56 8.12 -14.59 -1.33
N ALA A 57 6.84 -14.38 -1.00
CA ALA A 57 6.07 -15.24 -0.11
C ALA A 57 5.94 -16.68 -0.64
N LEU A 58 5.71 -16.81 -1.96
CA LEU A 58 5.71 -18.10 -2.66
C LEU A 58 7.10 -18.75 -2.64
N TYR A 59 8.16 -17.98 -2.85
CA TYR A 59 9.54 -18.46 -2.81
C TYR A 59 9.91 -19.06 -1.44
N ILE A 60 9.57 -18.37 -0.34
CA ILE A 60 9.81 -18.90 1.02
C ILE A 60 8.75 -19.93 1.47
N GLN A 61 7.81 -20.30 0.59
CA GLN A 61 6.74 -21.27 0.84
C GLN A 61 5.91 -20.97 2.10
N ASN A 62 5.69 -19.68 2.39
CA ASN A 62 4.92 -19.25 3.56
C ASN A 62 3.46 -19.03 3.19
N LEU A 63 2.59 -19.97 3.57
CA LEU A 63 1.17 -19.94 3.25
C LEU A 63 0.46 -18.70 3.79
N VAL A 64 0.71 -18.35 5.06
CA VAL A 64 0.05 -17.20 5.71
C VAL A 64 0.43 -15.90 5.00
N PHE A 65 1.72 -15.73 4.70
CA PHE A 65 2.18 -14.54 4.01
C PHE A 65 1.70 -14.48 2.55
N THR A 66 1.64 -15.64 1.89
CA THR A 66 1.10 -15.77 0.53
C THR A 66 -0.36 -15.35 0.47
N ILE A 67 -1.19 -15.84 1.41
CA ILE A 67 -2.60 -15.46 1.49
C ILE A 67 -2.73 -13.96 1.78
N ALA A 68 -1.95 -13.41 2.71
CA ALA A 68 -2.00 -12.00 3.05
C ALA A 68 -1.64 -11.10 1.85
N MET A 69 -0.54 -11.39 1.15
CA MET A 69 -0.12 -10.61 -0.02
C MET A 69 -1.05 -10.83 -1.21
N GLY A 70 -1.55 -12.04 -1.40
CA GLY A 70 -2.52 -12.35 -2.45
C GLY A 70 -3.84 -11.60 -2.26
N ALA A 71 -4.40 -11.61 -1.05
CA ALA A 71 -5.62 -10.85 -0.73
C ALA A 71 -5.42 -9.35 -0.95
N LEU A 72 -4.28 -8.80 -0.52
CA LEU A 72 -3.98 -7.37 -0.67
C LEU A 72 -3.75 -6.99 -2.14
N ALA A 73 -3.11 -7.85 -2.93
CA ALA A 73 -2.95 -7.67 -4.36
C ALA A 73 -4.31 -7.69 -5.08
N VAL A 74 -5.19 -8.65 -4.78
CA VAL A 74 -6.54 -8.72 -5.37
C VAL A 74 -7.36 -7.49 -4.99
N ALA A 75 -7.35 -7.06 -3.73
CA ALA A 75 -8.06 -5.85 -3.29
C ALA A 75 -7.57 -4.60 -4.04
N SER A 76 -6.25 -4.43 -4.14
CA SER A 76 -5.64 -3.30 -4.86
C SER A 76 -5.94 -3.35 -6.37
N LEU A 77 -6.02 -4.54 -6.95
CA LEU A 77 -6.40 -4.72 -8.35
C LEU A 77 -7.86 -4.35 -8.61
N VAL A 78 -8.77 -4.74 -7.72
CA VAL A 78 -10.19 -4.38 -7.83
C VAL A 78 -10.34 -2.86 -7.74
N GLU A 79 -9.73 -2.22 -6.73
CA GLU A 79 -9.76 -0.76 -6.56
C GLU A 79 -9.19 -0.05 -7.79
N PHE A 80 -8.04 -0.52 -8.31
CA PHE A 80 -7.44 0.00 -9.53
C PHE A 80 -8.37 -0.12 -10.76
N ILE A 81 -9.01 -1.27 -10.96
CA ILE A 81 -9.98 -1.50 -12.06
C ILE A 81 -11.20 -0.59 -11.91
N GLU A 82 -11.77 -0.46 -10.71
CA GLU A 82 -12.93 0.38 -10.45
C GLU A 82 -12.67 1.85 -10.80
N ILE A 83 -11.48 2.35 -10.45
CA ILE A 83 -11.09 3.72 -10.80
C ILE A 83 -10.78 3.81 -12.30
N MET A 84 -10.15 2.81 -12.93
CA MET A 84 -9.90 2.80 -14.38
C MET A 84 -11.19 2.84 -15.21
N MET A 85 -12.24 2.15 -14.74
CA MET A 85 -13.55 2.15 -15.38
C MET A 85 -14.36 3.42 -15.10
N GLY A 86 -13.85 4.35 -14.27
CA GLY A 86 -14.55 5.58 -13.90
C GLY A 86 -15.82 5.33 -13.07
N ILE A 87 -15.97 4.13 -12.49
CA ILE A 87 -17.14 3.74 -11.68
C ILE A 87 -17.00 4.30 -10.25
N HIS A 88 -15.81 4.78 -9.89
CA HIS A 88 -15.53 5.35 -8.58
C HIS A 88 -16.29 6.66 -8.37
N LYS A 89 -17.42 6.57 -7.65
CA LYS A 89 -17.97 7.71 -6.91
C LYS A 89 -16.90 8.12 -5.91
N HIS A 90 -16.40 9.37 -5.96
CA HIS A 90 -15.73 9.96 -4.79
C HIS A 90 -16.57 9.63 -3.56
N SER A 91 -15.97 8.98 -2.55
CA SER A 91 -16.71 8.67 -1.33
C SER A 91 -17.31 9.99 -0.81
N PRO A 92 -18.64 10.08 -0.63
CA PRO A 92 -19.27 11.28 -0.09
C PRO A 92 -18.69 11.69 1.28
N GLU A 93 -17.99 10.77 1.96
CA GLU A 93 -17.29 10.99 3.22
C GLU A 93 -16.07 11.92 3.08
N ASP A 94 -15.30 11.84 1.98
CA ASP A 94 -14.16 12.75 1.73
C ASP A 94 -14.65 14.17 1.42
N LEU A 95 -15.77 14.28 0.70
CA LEU A 95 -16.49 15.52 0.46
C LEU A 95 -17.05 16.15 1.75
N GLN A 96 -17.57 15.32 2.66
CA GLN A 96 -18.02 15.78 3.99
C GLN A 96 -16.85 16.22 4.86
N ARG A 97 -15.72 15.51 4.85
CA ARG A 97 -14.51 15.88 5.60
C ARG A 97 -13.98 17.25 5.16
N TYR A 98 -13.89 17.48 3.84
CA TYR A 98 -13.47 18.76 3.29
C TYR A 98 -14.44 19.89 3.64
N LYS A 99 -15.76 19.68 3.48
CA LYS A 99 -16.77 20.67 3.86
C LYS A 99 -16.72 21.00 5.35
N THR A 100 -16.50 20.00 6.20
CA THR A 100 -16.40 20.19 7.65
C THR A 100 -15.17 21.03 7.99
N PHE A 101 -14.00 20.69 7.42
CA PHE A 101 -12.74 21.42 7.65
C PHE A 101 -12.80 22.88 7.19
N VAL A 102 -13.38 23.14 6.00
CA VAL A 102 -13.57 24.51 5.49
C VAL A 102 -14.53 25.30 6.39
N ARG A 103 -15.60 24.65 6.88
CA ARG A 103 -16.58 25.28 7.77
C ARG A 103 -15.97 25.65 9.12
N THR A 104 -15.17 24.79 9.75
CA THR A 104 -14.47 25.11 11.01
C THR A 104 -13.51 26.27 10.85
N LYS A 105 -12.72 26.28 9.77
CA LYS A 105 -11.75 27.36 9.50
C LYS A 105 -12.42 28.73 9.32
N HIS A 106 -13.59 28.77 8.68
CA HIS A 106 -14.39 29.99 8.54
C HIS A 106 -14.99 30.46 9.88
N LEU A 107 -15.42 29.54 10.74
CA LEU A 107 -15.97 29.86 12.06
C LEU A 107 -14.90 30.40 13.02
N GLU A 108 -13.68 29.87 12.98
CA GLU A 108 -12.56 30.42 13.75
C GLU A 108 -12.16 31.82 13.29
N LYS A 109 -12.13 32.05 11.96
CA LYS A 109 -11.82 33.38 11.41
C LYS A 109 -12.82 34.44 11.87
N ASN A 110 -14.12 34.12 11.91
CA ASN A 110 -15.16 35.06 12.36
C ASN A 110 -15.14 35.32 13.87
N LYS A 111 -14.62 34.39 14.70
CA LYS A 111 -14.46 34.60 16.14
C LYS A 111 -13.31 35.56 16.49
N ASN A 112 -12.28 35.65 15.64
CA ASN A 112 -11.12 36.51 15.88
C ASN A 112 -11.28 37.93 15.31
N THR A 113 -12.38 38.22 14.63
CA THR A 113 -12.69 39.54 14.04
C THR A 113 -13.81 40.29 14.75
N ASN A 114 -14.35 39.75 15.84
CA ASN A 114 -15.26 40.41 16.79
C ASN A 114 -14.54 40.60 18.12
#